data_AF-A0A821P4Q0-F1
#
_entry.id   AF-A0A821P4Q0-F1
#
_cell.length_a   1.000
_cell.length_b   1.000
_cell.length_c   1.000
_cell.angle_alpha   90.00
_cell.angle_beta   90.00
_cell.angle_gamma   90.00
#
_symmetry.space_group_name_H-M   'P 1'
#
loop_
_entity.id
_entity.type
_entity.pdbx_description
1 polymer ?
#
loop_
_entity_poly.entity_id
_entity_poly.type
_entity_poly.pdbx_seq_one_letter_code
_entity_poly.pdbx_strand_id
1 'polypeptide(L)'
;MCSQRKASVMYKPCGHLIACEECARLMEKCFVCRVTIDSTVSFVELCCGINDNTSLKSEVPSATTAAAAAATPMSSNEVSDTLALARLQQQLQEIREQVHCPICMDRLKNMVFLCGHGVCQNCGDRVQECPICRKPIEKSIILYT
;
A
#
# COMPACT_ATOMS: atom_id res chain seq x y z
N MET A 1 23.67 -2.54 4.10
CA MET A 1 22.61 -3.51 3.80
C MET A 1 23.17 -4.57 2.88
N CYS A 2 22.97 -5.84 3.18
CA CYS A 2 23.44 -6.92 2.32
C CYS A 2 22.53 -7.04 1.10
N SER A 3 23.05 -6.85 -0.11
CA SER A 3 22.27 -6.98 -1.36
C SER A 3 22.13 -8.42 -1.84
N GLN A 4 22.78 -9.38 -1.17
CA GLN A 4 22.92 -10.76 -1.63
C GLN A 4 21.92 -11.72 -0.99
N ARG A 5 21.21 -11.33 0.08
CA ARG A 5 20.23 -12.19 0.76
C ARG A 5 18.92 -11.47 1.01
N LYS A 6 17.81 -12.20 0.88
CA LYS A 6 16.45 -11.69 1.11
C LYS A 6 16.22 -11.40 2.60
N ALA A 7 15.34 -10.45 2.89
CA ALA A 7 14.94 -10.13 4.26
C ALA A 7 14.13 -11.30 4.86
N SER A 8 14.58 -11.80 6.01
CA SER A 8 14.00 -12.97 6.69
C SER A 8 13.67 -12.71 8.16
N VAL A 9 14.01 -11.53 8.69
CA VAL A 9 13.84 -11.17 10.10
C VAL A 9 12.92 -9.98 10.29
N MET A 10 11.92 -10.15 11.15
CA MET A 10 10.95 -9.13 11.54
C MET A 10 11.34 -8.44 12.85
N TYR A 11 11.31 -7.11 12.89
CA TYR A 11 11.66 -6.31 14.07
C TYR A 11 10.46 -5.93 14.92
N LYS A 12 10.47 -6.20 16.23
CA LYS A 12 9.45 -5.75 17.19
C LYS A 12 9.94 -4.52 17.97
N PRO A 13 9.05 -3.54 18.25
CA PRO A 13 7.59 -3.57 18.08
C PRO A 13 7.07 -3.17 16.69
N CYS A 14 7.94 -2.73 15.77
CA CYS A 14 7.49 -2.11 14.52
C CYS A 14 6.96 -3.04 13.42
N GLY A 15 7.19 -4.36 13.52
CA GLY A 15 6.72 -5.37 12.57
C GLY A 15 7.40 -5.39 11.19
N HIS A 16 8.43 -4.58 10.94
CA HIS A 16 9.03 -4.48 9.61
C HIS A 16 10.03 -5.62 9.32
N LEU A 17 9.96 -6.16 8.10
CA LEU A 17 10.84 -7.21 7.57
C LEU A 17 11.84 -6.61 6.57
N ILE A 18 13.04 -6.25 7.03
CA ILE A 18 13.98 -5.41 6.23
C ILE A 18 15.37 -6.06 6.08
N ALA A 19 15.74 -6.98 6.97
CA ALA A 19 17.09 -7.53 7.02
C ALA A 19 17.10 -9.07 6.99
N CYS A 20 18.21 -9.63 6.51
CA CYS A 20 18.54 -11.04 6.72
C CYS A 20 19.06 -11.25 8.17
N GLU A 21 19.19 -12.50 8.58
CA GLU A 21 19.58 -12.87 9.96
C GLU A 21 20.90 -12.25 10.43
N GLU A 22 21.92 -12.24 9.59
CA GLU A 22 23.21 -11.62 9.94
C GLU A 22 23.14 -10.10 10.01
N CYS A 23 22.38 -9.48 9.09
CA CYS A 23 22.18 -8.04 9.12
C CYS A 23 21.36 -7.62 10.36
N ALA A 24 20.42 -8.45 10.82
CA ALA A 24 19.61 -8.16 11.98
C ALA A 24 20.40 -8.04 13.29
N ARG A 25 21.49 -8.80 13.45
CA ARG A 25 22.35 -8.74 14.65
C ARG A 25 23.17 -7.46 14.75
N LEU A 26 23.33 -6.73 13.64
CA LEU A 26 24.10 -5.48 13.57
C LEU A 26 23.22 -4.23 13.70
N MET A 27 21.91 -4.38 13.87
CA MET A 27 20.97 -3.27 13.87
C MET A 27 20.32 -3.08 15.23
N GLU A 28 20.36 -1.84 15.72
CA GLU A 28 19.72 -1.42 16.97
C GLU A 28 18.41 -0.65 16.73
N LYS A 29 18.17 -0.18 15.49
CA LYS A 29 17.00 0.60 15.09
C LYS A 29 16.48 0.16 13.73
N CYS A 30 15.16 0.18 13.57
CA CYS A 30 14.50 -0.13 12.31
C CYS A 30 14.77 0.97 11.27
N PHE A 31 15.10 0.60 10.03
CA PHE A 31 15.42 1.56 8.97
C PHE A 31 14.19 2.27 8.37
N VAL A 32 13.00 1.65 8.49
CA VAL A 32 11.75 2.25 7.98
C VAL A 32 11.17 3.24 8.98
N CYS A 33 11.10 2.87 10.26
CA CYS A 33 10.41 3.67 11.28
C CYS A 33 11.33 4.26 12.37
N ARG A 34 12.64 3.98 12.35
CA ARG A 34 13.64 4.44 13.33
C ARG A 34 13.39 4.05 14.79
N VAL A 35 12.40 3.20 15.04
CA VAL A 35 12.08 2.62 16.35
C VAL A 35 13.18 1.65 16.78
N THR A 36 13.49 1.61 18.07
CA THR A 36 14.43 0.67 18.67
C THR A 36 13.94 -0.77 18.50
N ILE A 37 14.89 -1.68 18.27
CA ILE A 37 14.59 -3.10 18.07
C ILE A 37 14.71 -3.80 19.42
N ASP A 38 13.58 -4.20 20.01
CA ASP A 38 13.56 -4.88 21.32
C ASP A 38 13.72 -6.40 21.15
N SER A 39 13.17 -6.94 20.05
CA SER A 39 13.34 -8.35 19.68
C SER A 39 13.22 -8.55 18.18
N THR A 40 13.93 -9.55 17.68
CA THR A 40 13.92 -9.94 16.28
C THR A 40 13.34 -11.34 16.14
N VAL A 41 12.36 -11.52 15.25
CA VAL A 41 11.75 -12.82 14.98
C VAL A 41 12.13 -13.26 13.57
N SER A 42 12.86 -14.37 13.45
CA SER A 42 13.16 -15.00 12.16
C SER A 42 11.90 -15.66 11.63
N PHE A 43 11.46 -15.28 10.43
CA PHE A 43 10.20 -15.74 9.85
C PHE A 43 10.24 -17.21 9.36
N VAL A 44 11.37 -17.89 9.58
CA VAL A 44 11.56 -19.32 9.26
C VAL A 44 10.65 -20.22 10.12
N GLU A 45 10.12 -19.73 11.24
CA GLU A 45 9.45 -20.59 12.21
C GLU A 45 7.92 -20.41 12.30
N LEU A 46 7.28 -19.58 11.46
CA LEU A 46 5.82 -19.33 11.60
C LEU A 46 4.95 -19.72 10.42
N CYS A 47 5.49 -20.41 9.40
CA CYS A 47 4.65 -21.03 8.38
C CYS A 47 5.22 -22.41 8.01
N CYS A 48 4.59 -23.43 8.58
CA CYS A 48 4.65 -24.85 8.23
C CYS A 48 5.90 -25.62 8.71
N GLY A 49 5.67 -26.64 9.54
CA GLY A 49 6.47 -27.85 9.40
C GLY A 49 6.27 -28.36 7.99
N ILE A 50 7.25 -28.15 7.12
CA ILE A 50 7.71 -29.04 6.04
C ILE A 50 9.12 -28.57 5.70
N ASN A 51 9.97 -29.58 5.51
CA ASN A 51 11.39 -29.52 5.27
C ASN A 51 11.76 -28.88 3.93
N ASP A 52 13.02 -28.49 3.93
CA ASP A 52 13.92 -28.08 2.86
C ASP A 52 13.57 -28.34 1.40
N ASN A 53 14.06 -27.39 0.59
CA ASN A 53 14.30 -27.45 -0.83
C ASN A 53 13.08 -27.31 -1.74
N THR A 54 12.74 -26.06 -2.07
CA THR A 54 12.34 -25.79 -3.46
C THR A 54 12.75 -24.40 -3.90
N SER A 55 13.64 -24.41 -4.88
CA SER A 55 14.02 -23.31 -5.75
C SER A 55 12.81 -22.46 -6.17
N LEU A 56 12.86 -21.16 -5.92
CA LEU A 56 11.97 -20.19 -6.57
C LEU A 56 12.23 -20.25 -8.08
N LYS A 57 11.40 -21.01 -8.81
CA LYS A 57 11.18 -20.72 -10.23
C LYS A 57 10.05 -19.69 -10.32
N SER A 58 10.46 -18.43 -10.48
CA SER A 58 9.61 -17.37 -11.01
C SER A 58 9.54 -17.58 -12.52
N GLU A 59 8.46 -18.17 -13.03
CA GLU A 59 8.20 -18.18 -14.47
C GLU A 59 7.42 -16.92 -14.85
N VAL A 60 8.03 -16.13 -15.74
CA VAL A 60 7.46 -14.96 -16.40
C VAL A 60 6.94 -15.45 -17.77
N PRO A 61 5.68 -15.24 -18.17
CA PRO A 61 5.23 -15.66 -19.48
C PRO A 61 5.65 -14.62 -20.52
N SER A 62 6.54 -15.06 -21.43
CA SER A 62 6.95 -14.34 -22.64
C SER A 62 5.92 -14.54 -23.75
N ALA A 63 5.72 -13.50 -24.55
CA ALA A 63 4.80 -13.42 -25.67
C ALA A 63 5.15 -14.35 -26.85
N THR A 64 4.12 -14.89 -27.51
CA THR A 64 4.12 -15.35 -28.92
C THR A 64 2.64 -15.55 -29.36
N THR A 65 2.09 -14.71 -30.24
CA THR A 65 1.99 -14.76 -31.72
C THR A 65 0.65 -15.27 -32.27
N ALA A 66 -0.06 -14.33 -32.93
CA ALA A 66 -0.70 -14.38 -34.25
C ALA A 66 -1.81 -15.39 -34.62
N ALA A 67 -2.92 -14.79 -35.11
CA ALA A 67 -3.64 -15.07 -36.37
C ALA A 67 -5.01 -15.80 -36.36
N ALA A 68 -6.01 -15.03 -36.84
CA ALA A 68 -7.13 -15.35 -37.74
C ALA A 68 -8.18 -16.42 -37.38
N ALA A 69 -9.46 -16.00 -37.32
CA ALA A 69 -10.54 -16.42 -38.23
C ALA A 69 -11.93 -16.01 -37.68
N ALA A 70 -12.82 -15.66 -38.60
CA ALA A 70 -14.20 -15.24 -38.35
C ALA A 70 -15.09 -16.38 -37.81
N ALA A 71 -15.89 -16.08 -36.79
CA ALA A 71 -17.26 -16.53 -36.56
C ALA A 71 -17.69 -16.11 -35.15
N THR A 72 -18.77 -15.34 -35.03
CA THR A 72 -19.45 -15.09 -33.75
C THR A 72 -20.00 -16.40 -33.20
N PRO A 73 -19.69 -16.72 -31.93
CA PRO A 73 -20.77 -16.80 -30.96
C PRO A 73 -20.40 -16.09 -29.65
N MET A 74 -21.40 -15.60 -28.92
CA MET A 74 -21.28 -15.04 -27.58
C MET A 74 -20.36 -15.92 -26.72
N SER A 75 -19.16 -15.41 -26.42
CA SER A 75 -18.06 -16.19 -25.88
C SER A 75 -17.93 -15.95 -24.38
N SER A 76 -17.70 -17.03 -23.65
CA SER A 76 -17.49 -17.19 -22.21
C SER A 76 -16.34 -16.36 -21.61
N ASN A 77 -15.73 -15.47 -22.40
CA ASN A 77 -14.65 -14.57 -22.01
C ASN A 77 -15.14 -13.23 -21.43
N GLU A 78 -16.40 -12.85 -21.67
CA GLU A 78 -17.00 -11.61 -21.16
C GLU A 78 -16.95 -11.52 -19.62
N VAL A 79 -17.00 -12.66 -18.90
CA VAL A 79 -17.01 -12.68 -17.43
C VAL A 79 -15.66 -12.28 -16.82
N SER A 80 -14.54 -12.64 -17.47
CA SER A 80 -13.20 -12.30 -16.99
C SER A 80 -12.88 -10.83 -17.25
N ASP A 81 -13.24 -10.32 -18.43
CA ASP A 81 -13.02 -8.92 -18.79
C ASP A 81 -13.97 -7.98 -18.04
N THR A 82 -15.23 -8.37 -17.81
CA THR A 82 -16.16 -7.61 -16.96
C THR A 82 -15.70 -7.57 -15.49
N LEU A 83 -15.17 -8.67 -14.94
CA LEU A 83 -14.60 -8.67 -13.59
C LEU A 83 -13.34 -7.80 -13.51
N ALA A 84 -12.47 -7.84 -14.52
CA ALA A 84 -11.28 -7.00 -14.58
C ALA A 84 -11.64 -5.51 -14.70
N LEU A 85 -12.61 -5.15 -15.54
CA LEU A 85 -13.14 -3.80 -15.65
C LEU A 85 -13.78 -3.33 -14.35
N ALA A 86 -14.54 -4.18 -13.66
CA ALA A 86 -15.14 -3.87 -12.37
C ALA A 86 -14.05 -3.59 -11.30
N ARG A 87 -12.98 -4.39 -11.27
CA ARG A 87 -11.84 -4.15 -10.37
C ARG A 87 -11.13 -2.84 -10.69
N LEU A 88 -10.93 -2.52 -11.97
CA LEU A 88 -10.28 -1.28 -12.38
C LEU A 88 -11.13 -0.06 -11.99
N GLN A 89 -12.45 -0.14 -12.21
CA GLN A 89 -13.40 0.89 -11.81
C GLN A 89 -13.40 1.09 -10.29
N GLN A 90 -13.36 0.00 -9.51
CA GLN A 90 -13.24 0.07 -8.06
C GLN A 90 -11.93 0.76 -7.64
N GLN A 91 -10.80 0.39 -8.23
CA GLN A 91 -9.51 1.03 -7.93
C GLN A 91 -9.54 2.54 -8.25
N LEU A 92 -10.12 2.93 -9.38
CA LEU A 92 -10.27 4.35 -9.71
C LEU A 92 -11.16 5.08 -8.71
N GLN A 93 -12.22 4.44 -8.24
CA GLN A 93 -13.12 5.00 -7.24
C GLN A 93 -12.39 5.19 -5.89
N GLU A 94 -11.66 4.18 -5.43
CA GLU A 94 -10.87 4.25 -4.18
C GLU A 94 -9.81 5.36 -4.25
N ILE A 95 -9.09 5.48 -5.37
CA ILE A 95 -8.10 6.55 -5.57
C ILE A 95 -8.77 7.92 -5.57
N ARG A 96 -9.94 8.06 -6.22
CA ARG A 96 -10.71 9.32 -6.20
C ARG A 96 -11.07 9.68 -4.76
N GLU A 97 -11.69 8.78 -4.00
CA GLU A 97 -12.10 9.06 -2.63
C GLU A 97 -10.92 9.44 -1.72
N GLN A 98 -9.74 8.88 -1.96
CA GLN A 98 -8.51 9.23 -1.24
C GLN A 98 -8.00 10.65 -1.51
N VAL A 99 -8.38 11.32 -2.59
CA VAL A 99 -7.92 12.68 -2.90
C VAL A 99 -8.99 13.75 -2.69
N HIS A 100 -10.26 13.36 -2.63
CA HIS A 100 -11.38 14.28 -2.43
C HIS A 100 -11.59 14.64 -0.94
N CYS A 101 -12.21 15.79 -0.73
CA CYS A 101 -12.52 16.30 0.60
C CYS A 101 -13.59 15.43 1.27
N PRO A 102 -13.35 14.92 2.50
CA PRO A 102 -14.29 14.02 3.18
C PRO A 102 -15.59 14.72 3.63
N ILE A 103 -15.68 16.05 3.52
CA ILE A 103 -16.86 16.82 3.91
C ILE A 103 -17.80 17.02 2.71
N CYS A 104 -17.27 17.48 1.57
CA CYS A 104 -18.10 17.80 0.40
C CYS A 104 -18.05 16.74 -0.72
N MET A 105 -17.06 15.83 -0.71
CA MET A 105 -16.83 14.81 -1.74
C MET A 105 -16.68 15.36 -3.18
N ASP A 106 -16.52 16.67 -3.34
CA ASP A 106 -16.54 17.36 -4.63
C ASP A 106 -15.18 18.00 -4.96
N ARG A 107 -14.60 18.73 -4.00
CA ARG A 107 -13.29 19.38 -4.18
C ARG A 107 -12.15 18.51 -3.67
N LEU A 108 -10.98 18.63 -4.32
CA LEU A 108 -9.74 17.99 -3.87
C LEU A 108 -9.25 18.54 -2.53
N LYS A 109 -8.49 17.71 -1.81
CA LYS A 109 -7.81 18.11 -0.58
C LYS A 109 -6.65 19.06 -0.91
N ASN A 110 -6.84 20.35 -0.64
CA ASN A 110 -5.83 21.40 -0.82
C ASN A 110 -5.53 22.18 0.47
N MET A 111 -6.00 21.70 1.62
CA MET A 111 -5.68 22.26 2.94
C MET A 111 -5.41 21.13 3.93
N VAL A 112 -4.37 21.29 4.77
CA VAL A 112 -4.00 20.34 5.83
C VAL A 112 -3.93 21.05 7.17
N PHE A 113 -4.54 20.45 8.19
CA PHE A 113 -4.45 20.92 9.58
C PHE A 113 -3.14 20.49 10.23
N LEU A 114 -2.70 21.17 11.30
CA LEU A 114 -1.52 20.75 12.07
C LEU A 114 -1.62 19.33 12.69
N CYS A 115 -2.82 18.76 12.77
CA CYS A 115 -3.00 17.37 13.17
C CYS A 115 -2.70 16.34 12.07
N GLY A 116 -2.37 16.80 10.84
CA GLY A 116 -2.00 15.96 9.70
C GLY A 116 -3.15 15.60 8.75
N HIS A 117 -4.39 15.92 9.10
CA HIS A 117 -5.56 15.59 8.29
C HIS A 117 -5.94 16.71 7.32
N GLY A 118 -6.42 16.35 6.13
CA GLY A 118 -6.69 17.30 5.05
C GLY A 118 -8.13 17.33 4.56
N VAL A 119 -8.57 18.52 4.14
CA VAL A 119 -9.87 18.83 3.55
C VAL A 119 -9.68 19.85 2.41
N CYS A 120 -10.75 20.21 1.69
CA CYS A 120 -10.68 21.36 0.78
C CYS A 120 -10.79 22.68 1.56
N GLN A 121 -10.20 23.75 1.04
CA GLN A 121 -10.17 25.07 1.66
C GLN A 121 -11.58 25.56 2.06
N ASN A 122 -12.55 25.51 1.14
CA ASN A 122 -13.92 25.97 1.41
C ASN A 122 -14.62 25.26 2.59
N CYS A 123 -14.27 23.99 2.82
CA CYS A 123 -14.81 23.22 3.96
C CYS A 123 -13.96 23.43 5.22
N GLY A 124 -12.64 23.53 5.07
CA GLY A 124 -11.70 23.81 6.15
C GLY A 124 -11.97 25.11 6.88
N ASP A 125 -12.36 26.16 6.15
CA ASP A 125 -12.66 27.48 6.73
C ASP A 125 -13.94 27.51 7.60
N ARG A 126 -14.80 26.48 7.48
CA ARG A 126 -16.10 26.40 8.18
C ARG A 126 -16.08 25.47 9.39
N VAL A 127 -15.01 24.73 9.58
CA VAL A 127 -14.86 23.76 10.68
C VAL A 127 -13.87 24.27 11.70
N GLN A 128 -14.18 24.11 12.99
CA GLN A 128 -13.28 24.47 14.09
C GLN A 128 -12.55 23.26 14.69
N GLU A 129 -13.03 22.06 14.38
CA GLU A 129 -12.42 20.80 14.78
C GLU A 129 -12.16 19.93 13.55
N CYS A 130 -11.09 19.14 13.61
CA CYS A 130 -10.78 18.21 12.54
C CYS A 130 -11.87 17.11 12.45
N PRO A 131 -12.50 16.89 11.28
CA PRO A 131 -13.57 15.88 11.13
C PRO A 131 -13.08 14.44 11.31
N ILE A 132 -11.76 14.21 11.24
CA ILE A 132 -11.17 12.86 11.30
C ILE A 132 -10.70 12.52 12.72
N CYS A 133 -10.03 13.44 13.42
CA CYS A 133 -9.48 13.18 14.75
C CYS A 133 -10.07 14.03 15.88
N ARG A 134 -11.04 14.90 15.58
CA ARG A 134 -11.75 15.76 16.54
C ARG A 134 -10.84 16.68 17.38
N LYS A 135 -9.61 16.91 16.93
CA LYS A 135 -8.70 17.89 17.54
C LYS A 135 -9.09 19.31 17.10
N PRO A 136 -9.01 20.32 17.98
CA PRO A 136 -9.25 21.72 17.62
C PRO A 136 -8.23 22.19 16.57
N ILE A 137 -8.67 23.05 15.66
CA ILE A 137 -7.85 23.56 14.56
C ILE A 137 -7.20 24.88 15.00
N GLU A 138 -5.90 24.85 15.30
CA GLU A 138 -5.14 26.07 15.64
C GLU A 138 -4.59 26.78 14.39
N LYS A 139 -4.03 26.02 13.45
CA LYS A 139 -3.47 26.51 12.19
C LYS A 139 -3.68 25.49 11.08
N SER A 140 -3.77 25.99 9.86
CA SER A 140 -3.90 25.21 8.63
C SER A 140 -2.91 25.69 7.58
N ILE A 141 -2.47 24.77 6.72
CA ILE A 141 -1.52 25.01 5.64
C ILE A 141 -2.25 24.73 4.32
N ILE A 142 -2.24 25.70 3.41
CA ILE A 142 -2.78 25.54 2.06
C ILE A 142 -1.71 24.90 1.19
N LEU A 143 -2.09 23.84 0.49
CA LEU A 143 -1.24 23.15 -0.48
C LEU A 143 -1.51 23.71 -1.86
N TYR A 144 -0.45 24.15 -2.53
CA TYR A 144 -0.47 24.52 -3.94
C TYR A 144 0.22 23.40 -4.72
N THR A 145 -0.60 22.53 -5.32
CA THR A 145 -0.17 21.43 -6.18
C THR A 145 -0.73 21.63 -7.57
#